data_AF-A0A1Q7EC11-F1
#
_entry.id   AF-A0A1Q7EC11-F1
#
_cell.length_a   1.000
_cell.length_b   1.000
_cell.length_c   1.000
_cell.angle_alpha   90.00
_cell.angle_beta   90.00
_cell.angle_gamma   90.00
#
_symmetry.space_group_name_H-M   'P 1'
#
loop_
_entity.id
_entity.type
_entity.pdbx_description
1 polymer ?
#
loop_
_entity_poly.entity_id
_entity_poly.type
_entity_poly.pdbx_seq_one_letter_code
_entity_poly.pdbx_strand_id
1 'polypeptide(L)'
;MQNTLGTALAGLVLGAVGVPLLMAAFAPLGFIVFAVLVGLAALRRESRALGGGVLAAFGLWWIYFVRQAVERCDGFNRQPNGNCAIYGTDEQLVLAGCVFLVGLLLVAIALRRERARA
;
A
#
# COMPACT_ATOMS: atom_id res chain seq x y z
N MET A 1 -8.24 -18.19 -14.77
CA MET A 1 -6.88 -17.58 -14.83
C MET A 1 -6.84 -16.16 -15.40
N GLN A 2 -7.39 -15.86 -16.59
CA GLN A 2 -7.25 -14.53 -17.22
C GLN A 2 -8.00 -13.40 -16.47
N ASN A 3 -9.17 -13.70 -15.88
CA ASN A 3 -9.97 -12.73 -15.13
C ASN A 3 -9.38 -12.35 -13.75
N THR A 4 -8.74 -13.28 -13.05
CA THR A 4 -8.16 -13.06 -11.70
C THR A 4 -6.87 -12.24 -11.76
N LEU A 5 -6.04 -12.50 -12.77
CA LEU A 5 -4.81 -11.75 -12.98
C LEU A 5 -5.12 -10.31 -13.39
N GLY A 6 -6.10 -10.13 -14.30
CA GLY A 6 -6.58 -8.81 -14.71
C GLY A 6 -7.17 -7.99 -13.57
N THR A 7 -7.92 -8.61 -12.66
CA THR A 7 -8.48 -7.92 -11.48
C THR A 7 -7.43 -7.59 -10.43
N ALA A 8 -6.42 -8.43 -10.24
CA ALA A 8 -5.27 -8.11 -9.39
C ALA A 8 -4.45 -6.93 -9.94
N LEU A 9 -4.20 -6.92 -11.25
CA LEU A 9 -3.54 -5.82 -11.96
C LEU A 9 -4.35 -4.52 -11.87
N ALA A 10 -5.67 -4.58 -12.06
CA ALA A 10 -6.55 -3.42 -11.89
C ALA A 10 -6.49 -2.87 -10.46
N GLY A 11 -6.48 -3.75 -9.45
CA GLY A 11 -6.27 -3.36 -8.05
C GLY A 11 -4.90 -2.72 -7.81
N LEU A 12 -3.85 -3.23 -8.45
CA LEU A 12 -2.49 -2.70 -8.34
C LEU A 12 -2.39 -1.30 -8.96
N VAL A 13 -2.98 -1.08 -10.13
CA VAL A 13 -3.05 0.24 -10.79
C VAL A 13 -3.88 1.22 -9.97
N LEU A 14 -5.05 0.80 -9.47
CA LEU A 14 -5.90 1.61 -8.60
C LEU A 14 -5.19 1.97 -7.29
N GLY A 15 -4.44 1.05 -6.70
CA GLY A 15 -3.61 1.32 -5.51
C GLY A 15 -2.46 2.28 -5.81
N ALA A 16 -1.75 2.08 -6.93
CA ALA A 16 -0.60 2.91 -7.30
C ALA A 16 -0.98 4.35 -7.64
N VAL A 17 -2.15 4.59 -8.21
CA VAL A 17 -2.61 5.92 -8.64
C VAL A 17 -3.56 6.55 -7.61
N GLY A 18 -4.52 5.77 -7.11
CA GLY A 18 -5.55 6.25 -6.21
C GLY A 18 -5.01 6.66 -4.84
N VAL A 19 -4.04 5.92 -4.29
CA VAL A 19 -3.42 6.24 -2.99
C VAL A 19 -2.73 7.60 -2.99
N PRO A 20 -1.74 7.89 -3.87
CA PRO A 20 -1.07 9.18 -3.85
C PRO A 20 -2.02 10.35 -4.09
N LEU A 21 -3.04 10.17 -4.95
CA LEU A 21 -4.08 11.17 -5.17
C LEU A 21 -4.92 11.45 -3.90
N LEU A 22 -5.36 10.40 -3.20
CA LEU A 22 -6.14 10.53 -1.96
C LEU A 22 -5.34 11.17 -0.84
N MET A 23 -4.06 10.79 -0.71
CA MET A 23 -3.17 11.33 0.31
C MET A 23 -2.79 12.79 0.04
N ALA A 24 -2.55 13.15 -1.24
CA ALA A 24 -2.30 14.52 -1.62
C ALA A 24 -3.52 15.43 -1.43
N ALA A 25 -4.73 14.92 -1.69
CA ALA A 25 -5.95 15.71 -1.62
C ALA A 25 -6.51 15.85 -0.19
N PHE A 26 -6.26 14.89 0.71
CA PHE A 26 -6.95 14.82 2.00
C PHE A 26 -6.04 14.63 3.22
N ALA A 27 -4.73 14.92 3.17
CA ALA A 27 -3.90 14.82 4.37
C ALA A 27 -4.45 15.74 5.50
N PRO A 28 -4.76 15.21 6.71
CA PRO A 28 -4.43 13.88 7.25
C PRO A 28 -5.54 12.80 7.16
N LEU A 29 -6.78 13.15 6.76
CA LEU A 29 -7.93 12.25 6.67
C LEU A 29 -7.83 11.16 5.59
N GLY A 30 -7.03 11.38 4.54
CA GLY A 30 -6.86 10.45 3.42
C GLY A 30 -6.41 9.05 3.84
N PHE A 31 -5.65 8.94 4.94
CA PHE A 31 -5.21 7.67 5.52
C PHE A 31 -6.38 6.82 6.04
N ILE A 32 -7.34 7.46 6.73
CA ILE A 32 -8.50 6.78 7.32
C ILE A 32 -9.43 6.31 6.20
N VAL A 33 -9.71 7.17 5.22
CA VAL A 33 -10.58 6.84 4.08
C VAL A 33 -9.99 5.69 3.28
N PHE A 34 -8.68 5.71 3.02
CA PHE A 34 -8.01 4.63 2.30
C PHE A 34 -8.04 3.30 3.08
N ALA A 35 -7.74 3.33 4.38
CA ALA A 35 -7.80 2.14 5.23
C ALA A 35 -9.21 1.52 5.27
N VAL A 36 -10.26 2.33 5.35
CA VAL A 36 -11.65 1.87 5.32
C VAL A 36 -12.00 1.24 3.97
N LEU A 37 -11.65 1.90 2.86
CA LEU A 37 -11.94 1.38 1.51
C LEU A 37 -11.21 0.07 1.23
N VAL A 38 -9.94 -0.03 1.62
CA VAL A 38 -9.15 -1.25 1.48
C VAL A 38 -9.64 -2.36 2.41
N GLY A 39 -9.96 -2.04 3.66
CA GLY A 39 -10.56 -3.00 4.59
C GLY A 39 -11.86 -3.58 4.05
N LEU A 40 -12.76 -2.72 3.54
CA LEU A 40 -14.01 -3.14 2.92
C LEU A 40 -13.79 -3.97 1.65
N ALA A 41 -12.80 -3.61 0.82
CA ALA A 41 -12.46 -4.36 -0.39
C ALA A 41 -11.84 -5.73 -0.06
N ALA A 42 -10.99 -5.82 0.96
CA ALA A 42 -10.33 -7.05 1.37
C ALA A 42 -11.29 -8.05 2.03
N LEU A 43 -12.35 -7.58 2.69
CA LEU A 43 -13.37 -8.42 3.33
C LEU A 43 -14.28 -9.15 2.32
N ARG A 44 -14.42 -8.63 1.10
CA ARG A 44 -15.25 -9.28 0.06
C ARG A 44 -14.54 -10.50 -0.53
N ARG A 45 -15.14 -11.69 -0.36
CA ARG A 45 -14.59 -12.99 -0.82
C ARG A 45 -14.34 -13.06 -2.34
N GLU A 46 -15.16 -12.39 -3.13
CA GLU A 46 -15.00 -12.27 -4.59
C GLU A 46 -13.88 -11.32 -5.01
N SER A 47 -13.50 -10.38 -4.13
CA SER A 47 -12.62 -9.26 -4.46
C SER A 47 -11.20 -9.43 -3.94
N ARG A 48 -10.84 -10.61 -3.40
CA ARG A 48 -9.55 -10.85 -2.74
C ARG A 48 -8.34 -10.58 -3.62
N ALA A 49 -8.43 -10.85 -4.92
CA ALA A 49 -7.37 -10.54 -5.87
C ALA A 49 -7.19 -9.02 -6.05
N LEU A 50 -8.31 -8.29 -6.12
CA LEU A 50 -8.34 -6.84 -6.30
C LEU A 50 -7.88 -6.12 -5.01
N GLY A 51 -8.44 -6.51 -3.87
CA GLY A 51 -8.04 -5.99 -2.55
C GLY A 51 -6.60 -6.34 -2.17
N GLY A 52 -6.14 -7.54 -2.52
CA GLY A 52 -4.73 -7.94 -2.35
C GLY A 52 -3.78 -7.12 -3.22
N GLY A 53 -4.14 -6.85 -4.47
CA GLY A 53 -3.38 -5.99 -5.37
C GLY A 53 -3.29 -4.54 -4.87
N VAL A 54 -4.39 -4.00 -4.35
CA VAL A 54 -4.42 -2.65 -3.74
C VAL A 54 -3.52 -2.60 -2.49
N LEU A 55 -3.61 -3.60 -1.60
CA LEU A 55 -2.78 -3.69 -0.39
C LEU A 55 -1.29 -3.80 -0.72
N ALA A 56 -0.93 -4.59 -1.74
CA ALA A 56 0.44 -4.72 -2.19
C ALA A 56 0.96 -3.39 -2.75
N ALA A 57 0.22 -2.75 -3.66
CA ALA A 57 0.61 -1.45 -4.20
C ALA A 57 0.73 -0.39 -3.10
N PHE A 58 -0.19 -0.37 -2.14
CA PHE A 58 -0.18 0.55 -1.01
C PHE A 58 1.01 0.34 -0.09
N GLY A 59 1.29 -0.89 0.33
CA GLY A 59 2.44 -1.19 1.17
C GLY A 59 3.75 -0.78 0.51
N LEU A 60 3.87 -1.02 -0.81
CA LEU A 60 5.05 -0.63 -1.58
C LEU A 60 5.20 0.90 -1.68
N TRP A 61 4.10 1.60 -1.97
CA TRP A 61 4.06 3.06 -2.00
C TRP A 61 4.40 3.67 -0.64
N TRP A 62 3.88 3.10 0.45
CA TRP A 62 4.14 3.56 1.81
C TRP A 62 5.63 3.42 2.16
N ILE A 63 6.25 2.28 1.87
CA ILE A 63 7.70 2.08 2.04
C ILE A 63 8.49 3.16 1.28
N TYR A 64 8.14 3.40 0.01
CA TYR A 64 8.78 4.43 -0.80
C TYR A 64 8.62 5.83 -0.19
N PHE A 65 7.41 6.17 0.26
CA PHE A 65 7.11 7.47 0.84
C PHE A 65 7.89 7.74 2.14
N VAL A 66 7.97 6.74 3.03
CA VAL A 66 8.74 6.85 4.28
C VAL A 66 10.22 7.06 3.97
N ARG A 67 10.79 6.30 3.03
CA ARG A 67 12.19 6.51 2.61
C ARG A 67 12.41 7.90 2.03
N GLN A 68 11.51 8.37 1.19
CA GLN A 68 11.61 9.71 0.62
C GLN A 68 11.53 10.82 1.69
N ALA A 69 10.75 10.61 2.76
CA ALA A 69 10.68 11.53 3.88
C ALA A 69 12.01 11.56 4.67
N VAL A 70 12.63 10.41 4.92
CA VAL A 70 13.95 10.31 5.56
C VAL A 70 15.02 11.00 4.71
N GLU A 71 15.07 10.72 3.41
CA GLU A 71 16.05 11.33 2.50
C GLU A 71 15.93 12.86 2.46
N ARG A 72 14.70 13.39 2.49
CA ARG A 72 14.47 14.85 2.58
C ARG A 72 14.91 15.42 3.92
N CYS A 73 14.66 14.72 5.01
CA CYS A 73 15.09 15.11 6.36
C CYS A 73 16.62 15.14 6.47
N ASP A 74 17.29 14.11 5.93
CA ASP A 74 18.75 14.06 5.83
C ASP A 74 19.29 15.17 4.93
N GLY A 75 18.60 15.50 3.83
CA GLY A 75 18.92 16.64 2.98
C GLY A 75 18.84 17.98 3.73
N PHE A 76 17.84 18.13 4.60
CA PHE A 76 17.69 19.30 5.47
C PHE A 76 18.77 19.39 6.55
N ASN A 77 19.14 18.26 7.17
CA ASN A 77 20.20 18.20 8.19
C ASN A 77 21.60 18.53 7.64
N ARG A 78 21.79 18.44 6.32
CA ARG A 78 23.04 18.87 5.67
C ARG A 78 23.15 20.39 5.48
N GLN A 79 22.07 21.15 5.67
CA GLN A 79 22.10 22.61 5.56
C GLN A 79 22.60 23.25 6.86
N PRO A 80 23.32 24.39 6.79
CA PRO A 80 23.71 25.13 7.99
C PRO A 80 22.45 25.54 8.78
N ASN A 81 22.39 25.17 10.06
CA ASN A 81 21.24 25.32 10.98
C ASN A 81 19.99 24.45 10.68
N GLY A 82 20.08 23.45 9.81
CA GLY A 82 19.00 22.48 9.62
C GLY A 82 18.97 21.42 10.72
N ASN A 83 17.83 21.25 11.38
CA ASN A 83 17.60 20.13 12.29
C ASN A 83 16.20 19.54 12.05
N CYS A 84 16.17 18.29 11.61
CA CYS A 84 15.00 17.50 11.35
C CYS A 84 15.18 16.13 12.00
N ALA A 85 14.18 15.69 12.75
CA ALA A 85 14.12 14.38 13.37
C ALA A 85 12.79 13.71 13.01
N ILE A 86 12.86 12.53 12.40
CA ILE A 86 11.71 11.68 12.12
C ILE A 86 11.77 10.50 13.10
N TYR A 87 10.70 10.33 13.88
CA TYR A 87 10.55 9.23 14.83
C TYR A 87 9.54 8.22 14.30
N GLY A 88 9.67 6.96 14.74
CA GLY A 88 8.72 5.92 14.38
C GLY A 88 8.95 5.30 12.99
N THR A 89 10.12 5.55 12.39
CA THR A 89 10.42 5.19 10.99
C THR A 89 10.53 3.69 10.80
N ASP A 90 11.21 3.01 11.72
CA ASP A 90 11.42 1.56 11.68
C ASP A 90 10.09 0.83 11.89
N GLU A 91 9.29 1.28 12.85
CA GLU A 91 7.96 0.75 13.13
C GLU A 91 7.02 0.93 11.93
N GLN A 92 7.06 2.09 11.27
CA GLN A 92 6.29 2.34 10.05
C GLN A 92 6.74 1.48 8.86
N LEU A 93 8.05 1.26 8.69
CA LEU A 93 8.59 0.39 7.65
C LEU A 93 8.18 -1.07 7.88
N VAL A 94 8.24 -1.55 9.12
CA VAL A 94 7.77 -2.89 9.49
C VAL A 94 6.27 -3.03 9.20
N LEU A 95 5.46 -2.05 9.62
CA LEU A 95 4.02 -2.07 9.39
C LEU A 95 3.68 -2.07 7.90
N ALA A 96 4.32 -1.20 7.12
CA ALA A 96 4.13 -1.12 5.67
C ALA A 96 4.57 -2.42 4.96
N GLY A 97 5.66 -3.04 5.43
CA GLY A 97 6.10 -4.35 5.00
C GLY A 97 5.08 -5.45 5.28
N CYS A 98 4.48 -5.46 6.48
CA CYS A 98 3.40 -6.39 6.81
C CYS A 98 2.20 -6.20 5.89
N VAL A 99 1.79 -4.96 5.61
CA VAL A 99 0.68 -4.66 4.70
C VAL A 99 0.96 -5.16 3.28
N PHE A 100 2.17 -4.95 2.78
CA PHE A 100 2.60 -5.49 1.49
C PHE A 100 2.52 -7.02 1.42
N LEU A 101 3.05 -7.70 2.44
CA LEU A 101 3.04 -9.16 2.54
C LEU A 101 1.61 -9.73 2.62
N VAL A 102 0.72 -9.08 3.38
CA VAL A 102 -0.69 -9.46 3.45
C VAL A 102 -1.36 -9.30 2.07
N GLY A 103 -1.06 -8.22 1.35
CA GLY A 103 -1.54 -8.02 -0.02
C GLY A 103 -1.11 -9.15 -0.95
N LEU A 104 0.17 -9.51 -0.95
CA LEU A 104 0.70 -10.63 -1.73
C LEU A 104 0.07 -11.97 -1.33
N LEU A 105 -0.14 -12.21 -0.04
CA LEU A 105 -0.76 -13.44 0.46
C LEU A 105 -2.20 -13.56 -0.05
N LEU A 106 -2.98 -12.47 -0.04
CA LEU A 106 -4.35 -12.46 -0.55
C LEU A 106 -4.40 -12.73 -2.06
N VAL A 107 -3.49 -12.15 -2.83
CA VAL A 107 -3.34 -12.46 -4.27
C VAL A 107 -2.99 -13.93 -4.47
N ALA A 108 -2.03 -14.47 -3.71
CA ALA A 108 -1.64 -15.87 -3.80
C ALA A 108 -2.80 -16.82 -3.44
N ILE A 109 -3.58 -16.51 -2.41
CA ILE A 109 -4.77 -17.28 -2.02
C ILE A 109 -5.84 -17.22 -3.12
N ALA A 110 -6.07 -16.05 -3.72
CA ALA A 110 -7.03 -15.91 -4.81
C ALA A 110 -6.62 -16.76 -6.03
N LEU A 111 -5.33 -16.74 -6.40
CA LEU A 111 -4.79 -17.56 -7.49
C LEU A 111 -4.89 -19.06 -7.20
N ARG A 112 -4.58 -19.50 -5.96
CA ARG A 112 -4.72 -20.92 -5.56
C ARG A 112 -6.18 -21.39 -5.59
N ARG A 113 -7.12 -20.55 -5.15
CA ARG A 113 -8.56 -20.89 -5.16
C ARG A 113 -9.11 -21.03 -6.56
N GLU A 114 -8.67 -20.23 -7.52
CA GLU A 114 -9.07 -20.41 -8.92
C GLU A 114 -8.49 -21.69 -9.51
N ARG A 115 -7.22 -22.01 -9.24
CA ARG A 115 -6.63 -23.27 -9.72
C ARG A 115 -7.30 -24.52 -9.15
N ALA A 116 -7.84 -24.44 -7.94
CA ALA A 116 -8.57 -25.54 -7.32
C ALA A 116 -10.03 -25.67 -7.79
N ARG A 117 -10.55 -24.67 -8.52
CA ARG A 117 -11.92 -24.67 -9.08
C ARG A 117 -11.94 -24.98 -10.59
N ALA A 118 -10.79 -24.94 -11.25
CA ALA A 118 -10.60 -25.32 -12.65
C ALA A 118 -10.24 -26.80 -12.75
#